data_AF-A0A931TCK3-F1
#
_entry.id   AF-A0A931TCK3-F1
#
_cell.length_a   1.000
_cell.length_b   1.000
_cell.length_c   1.000
_cell.angle_alpha   90.00
_cell.angle_beta   90.00
_cell.angle_gamma   90.00
#
_symmetry.space_group_name_H-M   'P 1'
#
loop_
_entity.id
_entity.type
_entity.pdbx_description
1 polymer ?
#
loop_
_entity_poly.entity_id
_entity_poly.type
_entity_poly.pdbx_seq_one_letter_code
_entity_poly.pdbx_strand_id
1 'polypeptide(L)'
;MKPQTAWIGDWRIGEAPSREAEVSRELLRVFIAFWEAERLGEKAKTTQRRYSSALHALGGYLVERANDDDRRDQTARDLLRESVELDEGPLIAHDNEPWQREIDMVCRKLHRYLVTRGSRKA
;
A
#
# COMPACT_ATOMS: atom_id res chain seq x y z
N MET A 1 -9.61 -9.98 0.02
CA MET A 1 -9.00 -10.81 1.07
C MET A 1 -8.34 -9.87 2.05
N LYS A 2 -8.23 -10.20 3.34
CA LYS A 2 -7.47 -9.36 4.27
C LYS A 2 -5.97 -9.43 3.89
N PRO A 3 -5.20 -8.33 3.99
CA PRO A 3 -3.75 -8.38 3.83
C PRO A 3 -3.13 -9.46 4.72
N GLN A 4 -2.21 -10.24 4.15
CA GLN A 4 -1.65 -11.43 4.78
C GLN A 4 -0.16 -11.58 4.48
N THR A 5 0.55 -12.34 5.32
CA THR A 5 2.01 -12.52 5.25
C THR A 5 2.50 -13.07 3.92
N ALA A 6 1.67 -13.81 3.18
CA ALA A 6 2.02 -14.32 1.85
C ALA A 6 2.39 -13.20 0.86
N TRP A 7 1.84 -11.99 1.02
CA TRP A 7 2.12 -10.85 0.15
C TRP A 7 3.60 -10.41 0.17
N ILE A 8 4.31 -10.68 1.28
CA ILE A 8 5.75 -10.42 1.37
C ILE A 8 6.51 -11.24 0.31
N GLY A 9 6.06 -12.46 0.03
CA GLY A 9 6.63 -13.28 -1.04
C GLY A 9 6.26 -12.76 -2.42
N ASP A 10 5.02 -12.31 -2.60
CA ASP A 10 4.52 -11.80 -3.88
C ASP A 10 5.24 -10.52 -4.34
N TRP A 11 5.66 -9.66 -3.40
CA TRP A 11 6.35 -8.40 -3.72
C TRP A 11 7.87 -8.55 -3.85
N ARG A 12 8.42 -9.75 -3.58
CA ARG A 12 9.87 -9.96 -3.63
C ARG A 12 10.36 -9.95 -5.08
N ILE A 13 11.30 -9.07 -5.38
CA ILE A 13 11.91 -8.91 -6.71
C ILE A 13 13.26 -9.63 -6.74
N GLY A 14 13.98 -9.64 -5.60
CA GLY A 14 15.23 -10.36 -5.40
C GLY A 14 16.48 -9.50 -5.57
N GLU A 15 16.35 -8.18 -5.74
CA GLU A 15 17.47 -7.25 -5.90
C GLU A 15 18.09 -6.90 -4.55
N ALA A 16 17.26 -6.64 -3.54
CA ALA A 16 17.71 -6.37 -2.18
C ALA A 16 16.83 -7.13 -1.16
N PRO A 17 16.96 -8.47 -1.05
CA PRO A 17 16.01 -9.31 -0.32
C PRO A 17 15.75 -8.89 1.14
N SER A 18 16.78 -8.42 1.84
CA SER A 18 16.67 -7.95 3.22
C SER A 18 15.82 -6.68 3.33
N ARG A 19 16.04 -5.74 2.41
CA ARG A 19 15.34 -4.45 2.32
C ARG A 19 13.91 -4.64 1.86
N GLU A 20 13.70 -5.45 0.82
CA GLU A 20 12.37 -5.83 0.32
C GLU A 20 11.52 -6.44 1.44
N ALA A 21 12.10 -7.38 2.21
CA ALA A 21 11.40 -8.01 3.33
C ALA A 21 11.09 -7.02 4.47
N GLU A 22 11.98 -6.06 4.74
CA GLU A 22 11.75 -5.00 5.72
C GLU A 22 10.58 -4.11 5.31
N VAL A 23 10.65 -3.52 4.13
CA VAL A 23 9.60 -2.64 3.58
C VAL A 23 8.28 -3.37 3.50
N SER A 24 8.26 -4.58 2.96
CA SER A 24 7.06 -5.42 2.84
C SER A 24 6.38 -5.66 4.21
N ARG A 25 7.16 -5.95 5.26
CA ARG A 25 6.61 -6.14 6.62
C ARG A 25 5.99 -4.87 7.17
N GLU A 26 6.63 -3.71 6.94
CA GLU A 26 6.08 -2.44 7.39
C GLU A 26 4.81 -2.05 6.65
N LEU A 27 4.80 -2.18 5.32
CA LEU A 27 3.62 -1.96 4.48
C LEU A 27 2.46 -2.86 4.92
N LEU A 28 2.72 -4.14 5.13
CA LEU A 28 1.71 -5.09 5.58
C LEU A 28 1.09 -4.69 6.93
N ARG A 29 1.91 -4.22 7.89
CA ARG A 29 1.41 -3.72 9.19
C ARG A 29 0.48 -2.52 8.98
N VAL A 30 0.85 -1.57 8.12
CA VAL A 30 0.02 -0.41 7.80
C VAL A 30 -1.29 -0.84 7.14
N PHE A 31 -1.23 -1.73 6.15
CA PHE A 31 -2.41 -2.20 5.42
C PHE A 31 -3.38 -2.99 6.30
N ILE A 32 -2.87 -3.83 7.21
CA ILE A 32 -3.71 -4.52 8.21
C ILE A 32 -4.38 -3.49 9.12
N ALA A 33 -3.62 -2.52 9.64
CA ALA A 33 -4.17 -1.52 10.54
C ALA A 33 -5.20 -0.60 9.87
N PHE A 34 -5.03 -0.30 8.57
CA PHE A 34 -6.01 0.39 7.74
C PHE A 34 -7.26 -0.47 7.50
N TRP A 35 -7.07 -1.75 7.17
CA TRP A 35 -8.15 -2.71 6.93
C TRP A 35 -9.10 -2.83 8.12
N GLU A 36 -8.54 -2.92 9.33
CA GLU A 36 -9.32 -2.98 10.57
C GLU A 36 -10.05 -1.66 10.86
N ALA A 37 -9.39 -0.52 10.66
CA ALA A 37 -9.99 0.79 10.94
C ALA A 37 -11.18 1.10 10.00
N GLU A 38 -11.09 0.70 8.74
CA GLU A 38 -12.19 0.83 7.77
C GLU A 38 -13.23 -0.31 7.89
N ARG A 39 -13.04 -1.25 8.84
CA ARG A 39 -13.88 -2.43 9.07
C ARG A 39 -14.14 -3.20 7.77
N LEU A 40 -13.11 -3.34 6.93
CA LEU A 40 -13.25 -3.92 5.59
C LEU A 40 -13.69 -5.39 5.64
N GLY A 41 -13.38 -6.12 6.72
CA GLY A 41 -13.84 -7.50 6.93
C GLY A 41 -15.36 -7.65 6.97
N GLU A 42 -16.09 -6.59 7.30
CA GLU A 42 -17.56 -6.57 7.38
C GLU A 42 -18.23 -6.10 6.08
N LYS A 43 -17.44 -5.58 5.12
CA LYS A 43 -17.96 -5.08 3.85
C LYS A 43 -18.28 -6.23 2.89
N ALA A 44 -19.05 -5.92 1.84
CA ALA A 44 -19.34 -6.87 0.77
C ALA A 44 -18.06 -7.47 0.15
N LYS A 45 -18.12 -8.72 -0.31
CA LYS A 45 -16.98 -9.43 -0.92
C LYS A 45 -16.37 -8.66 -2.10
N THR A 46 -17.19 -7.96 -2.88
CA THR A 46 -16.73 -7.12 -4.00
C THR A 46 -15.87 -5.96 -3.50
N THR A 47 -16.28 -5.26 -2.45
CA THR A 47 -15.50 -4.21 -1.80
C THR A 47 -14.20 -4.76 -1.21
N GLN A 48 -14.27 -5.89 -0.51
CA GLN A 48 -13.08 -6.54 0.04
C GLN A 48 -12.06 -6.92 -1.02
N ARG A 49 -12.53 -7.40 -2.19
CA ARG A 49 -11.66 -7.74 -3.33
C ARG A 49 -11.01 -6.49 -3.89
N ARG A 50 -11.78 -5.44 -4.16
CA ARG A 50 -11.25 -4.16 -4.66
C ARG A 50 -10.14 -3.60 -3.77
N TYR A 51 -10.40 -3.48 -2.46
CA TYR A 51 -9.40 -2.97 -1.52
C TYR A 51 -8.18 -3.87 -1.42
N SER A 52 -8.39 -5.18 -1.37
CA SER A 52 -7.30 -6.16 -1.33
C SER A 52 -6.40 -6.06 -2.56
N SER A 53 -6.99 -6.02 -3.76
CA SER A 53 -6.24 -5.94 -5.02
C SER A 53 -5.49 -4.61 -5.13
N ALA A 54 -6.12 -3.49 -4.76
CA ALA A 54 -5.48 -2.19 -4.84
C ALA A 54 -4.32 -2.03 -3.84
N LEU A 55 -4.51 -2.50 -2.60
CA LEU A 55 -3.43 -2.50 -1.59
C LEU A 55 -2.29 -3.44 -1.97
N HIS A 56 -2.60 -4.59 -2.58
CA HIS A 56 -1.56 -5.51 -3.07
C HIS A 56 -0.75 -4.88 -4.19
N ALA A 57 -1.40 -4.25 -5.17
CA ALA A 57 -0.75 -3.54 -6.26
C ALA A 57 0.12 -2.38 -5.76
N LEU A 58 -0.42 -1.54 -4.85
CA LEU A 58 0.33 -0.47 -4.21
C LEU A 58 1.56 -1.00 -3.46
N GLY A 59 1.43 -2.12 -2.74
CA GLY A 59 2.54 -2.72 -2.02
C GLY A 59 3.67 -3.17 -2.95
N GLY A 60 3.34 -3.78 -4.09
CA GLY A 60 4.33 -4.18 -5.10
C GLY A 60 5.09 -2.98 -5.65
N TYR A 61 4.35 -1.94 -6.05
CA TYR A 61 4.93 -0.67 -6.53
C TYR A 61 5.89 -0.05 -5.51
N LEU A 62 5.51 -0.02 -4.23
CA LEU A 62 6.34 0.59 -3.18
C LEU A 62 7.59 -0.23 -2.86
N VAL A 63 7.53 -1.56 -2.96
CA VAL A 63 8.70 -2.42 -2.76
C VAL A 63 9.68 -2.28 -3.91
N GLU A 64 9.19 -2.19 -5.16
CA GLU A 64 10.01 -1.88 -6.33
C GLU A 64 10.69 -0.52 -6.15
N ARG A 65 9.92 0.51 -5.83
CA ARG A 65 10.40 1.88 -5.59
C ARG A 65 11.36 2.01 -4.42
N ALA A 66 11.29 1.12 -3.44
CA ALA A 66 12.22 1.10 -2.30
C ALA A 66 13.64 0.63 -2.67
N ASN A 67 13.79 -0.01 -3.84
CA ASN A 67 15.06 -0.48 -4.37
C ASN A 67 15.73 0.55 -5.29
N ASP A 68 15.02 1.60 -5.70
CA ASP A 68 15.60 2.71 -6.45
C ASP A 68 16.78 3.32 -5.66
N ASP A 69 17.90 3.59 -6.34
CA ASP A 69 19.15 4.03 -5.70
C ASP A 69 18.99 5.33 -4.91
N ASP A 70 18.10 6.23 -5.35
CA ASP A 70 17.78 7.50 -4.69
C ASP A 70 16.85 7.35 -3.47
N ARG A 71 16.32 6.14 -3.22
CA ARG A 71 15.29 5.86 -2.20
C ARG A 71 15.70 4.83 -1.16
N ARG A 72 16.93 4.33 -1.22
CA ARG A 72 17.45 3.30 -0.30
C ARG A 72 17.32 3.67 1.19
N ASP A 73 17.43 4.97 1.50
CA ASP A 73 17.35 5.49 2.88
C ASP A 73 15.91 5.75 3.37
N GLN A 74 14.92 5.71 2.48
CA GLN A 74 13.52 6.02 2.84
C GLN A 74 12.91 4.90 3.68
N THR A 75 12.04 5.22 4.65
CA THR A 75 11.25 4.17 5.32
C THR A 75 10.03 3.79 4.48
N ALA A 76 9.37 2.66 4.80
CA ALA A 76 8.11 2.32 4.13
C ALA A 76 7.03 3.39 4.34
N ARG A 77 7.09 4.13 5.46
CA ARG A 77 6.19 5.24 5.74
C ARG A 77 6.48 6.46 4.88
N ASP A 78 7.74 6.76 4.60
CA ASP A 78 8.12 7.88 3.74
C ASP A 78 7.66 7.59 2.30
N LEU A 79 7.95 6.38 1.80
CA LEU A 79 7.49 5.88 0.51
C LEU A 79 5.95 5.95 0.38
N LEU A 80 5.21 5.53 1.40
CA LEU A 80 3.75 5.64 1.45
C LEU A 80 3.27 7.09 1.41
N ARG A 81 3.91 8.00 2.18
CA ARG A 81 3.50 9.40 2.24
C ARG A 81 3.74 10.11 0.92
N GLU A 82 4.83 9.78 0.23
CA GLU A 82 5.17 10.35 -1.08
C GLU A 82 4.30 9.80 -2.21
N SER A 83 3.86 8.55 -2.10
CA SER A 83 3.12 7.89 -3.19
C SER A 83 1.60 8.02 -3.06
N VAL A 84 1.09 8.36 -1.88
CA VAL A 84 -0.35 8.36 -1.60
C VAL A 84 -0.76 9.78 -1.23
N GLU A 85 -1.26 10.52 -2.22
CA GLU A 85 -1.68 11.91 -2.05
C GLU A 85 -3.21 12.05 -1.88
N LEU A 86 -3.67 13.30 -1.74
CA LEU A 86 -5.09 13.61 -1.52
C LEU A 86 -5.96 13.29 -2.73
N ASP A 87 -5.41 13.43 -3.93
CA ASP A 87 -6.16 13.38 -5.18
C ASP A 87 -5.91 12.08 -5.97
N GLU A 88 -4.69 11.54 -5.94
CA GLU A 88 -4.30 10.35 -6.69
C GLU A 88 -3.32 9.43 -5.95
N GLY A 89 -3.22 8.19 -6.42
CA GLY A 89 -2.16 7.26 -6.06
C GLY A 89 -1.09 7.20 -7.16
N PRO A 90 -0.08 6.34 -7.03
CA PRO A 90 0.91 6.17 -8.09
C PRO A 90 0.25 5.55 -9.33
N LEU A 91 0.74 5.94 -10.51
CA LEU A 91 0.34 5.32 -11.77
C LEU A 91 0.89 3.88 -11.80
N ILE A 92 0.00 2.89 -11.65
CA ILE A 92 0.32 1.45 -11.65
C ILE A 92 -0.30 0.76 -12.87
N ALA A 93 -1.49 1.19 -13.29
CA ALA A 93 -2.28 0.54 -14.34
C ALA A 93 -2.30 1.40 -15.62
N HIS A 94 -1.16 1.46 -16.32
CA HIS A 94 -0.94 2.32 -17.49
C HIS A 94 -2.03 2.22 -18.57
N ASP A 95 -2.48 1.01 -18.89
CA ASP A 95 -3.44 0.76 -19.98
C ASP A 95 -4.86 0.40 -19.48
N ASN A 96 -5.13 0.60 -18.19
CA ASN A 96 -6.41 0.23 -17.58
C ASN A 96 -6.91 1.33 -16.64
N GLU A 97 -7.43 2.40 -17.23
CA GLU A 97 -7.97 3.56 -16.51
C GLU A 97 -9.06 3.20 -15.48
N PRO A 98 -10.05 2.31 -15.78
CA PRO A 98 -11.00 1.89 -14.76
C PRO A 98 -10.34 1.26 -13.53
N TRP A 99 -9.28 0.46 -13.74
CA TRP A 99 -8.52 -0.14 -12.65
C TRP A 99 -7.67 0.90 -11.90
N GLN A 100 -7.01 1.83 -12.61
CA GLN A 100 -6.27 2.93 -11.98
C GLN A 100 -7.19 3.75 -11.07
N ARG A 101 -8.41 4.08 -11.51
CA ARG A 101 -9.39 4.82 -10.69
C ARG A 101 -9.77 4.08 -9.40
N GLU A 102 -9.80 2.74 -9.41
CA GLU A 102 -10.03 1.95 -8.20
C GLU A 102 -8.82 2.01 -7.25
N ILE A 103 -7.60 1.96 -7.78
CA ILE A 103 -6.35 2.14 -7.02
C ILE A 103 -6.33 3.53 -6.38
N ASP A 104 -6.58 4.60 -7.14
CA ASP A 104 -6.58 5.97 -6.65
C ASP A 104 -7.60 6.17 -5.53
N MET A 105 -8.80 5.59 -5.69
CA MET A 105 -9.83 5.65 -4.64
C MET A 105 -9.37 5.02 -3.32
N VAL A 106 -8.68 3.87 -3.38
CA VAL A 106 -8.12 3.22 -2.18
C VAL A 106 -6.95 4.02 -1.63
N CYS A 107 -6.09 4.60 -2.48
CA CYS A 107 -5.00 5.48 -2.08
C CYS A 107 -5.54 6.70 -1.30
N ARG A 108 -6.56 7.39 -1.82
CA ARG A 108 -7.21 8.52 -1.09
C ARG A 108 -7.78 8.12 0.26
N LYS A 109 -8.31 6.90 0.39
CA LYS A 109 -8.80 6.37 1.68
C LYS A 109 -7.64 6.09 2.64
N LEU A 110 -6.57 5.49 2.14
CA LEU A 110 -5.35 5.24 2.90
C LEU A 110 -4.68 6.54 3.34
N HIS A 111 -4.57 7.55 2.47
CA HIS A 111 -4.05 8.88 2.81
C HIS A 111 -4.83 9.50 3.98
N ARG A 112 -6.17 9.53 3.90
CA ARG A 112 -7.01 10.02 5.01
C ARG A 112 -6.78 9.24 6.29
N TYR A 113 -6.64 7.92 6.23
CA TYR A 113 -6.31 7.10 7.38
C TYR A 113 -4.96 7.49 8.00
N LEU A 114 -3.93 7.70 7.16
CA LEU A 114 -2.59 8.08 7.60
C LEU A 114 -2.58 9.48 8.24
N VAL A 115 -3.27 10.46 7.66
CA VAL A 115 -3.35 11.84 8.19
C VAL A 115 -4.13 11.89 9.50
N THR A 116 -5.27 11.19 9.59
CA THR A 116 -6.11 11.19 10.79
C THR A 116 -5.47 10.50 11.99
N ARG A 117 -4.62 9.48 11.76
CA ARG A 117 -3.88 8.78 12.82
C ARG A 117 -2.48 9.34 13.07
N GLY A 118 -1.89 10.04 12.11
CA GLY A 118 -0.61 10.76 12.27
C GLY A 118 -0.66 11.92 13.26
N SER A 119 -1.85 12.37 13.64
CA SER A 119 -2.05 13.41 14.67
C SER A 119 -2.13 12.86 16.11
N ARG A 120 -2.17 11.53 16.31
CA ARG A 120 -1.96 10.94 17.64
C ARG A 120 -0.47 10.62 17.79
N LYS A 121 0.31 11.66 18.10
CA LYS A 121 1.58 11.48 18.81
C LYS A 121 1.26 10.69 20.08
N ALA A 122 1.76 9.47 20.18
CA ALA A 122 2.09 8.88 21.46
C ALA A 122 3.36 9.55 21.98
#